data_AF-A0A059A3L9-F1
#
_entry.id   AF-A0A059A3L9-F1
#
_cell.length_a   1.000
_cell.length_b   1.000
_cell.length_c   1.000
_cell.angle_alpha   90.00
_cell.angle_beta   90.00
_cell.angle_gamma   90.00
#
_symmetry.space_group_name_H-M   'P 1'
#
loop_
_entity.id
_entity.type
_entity.pdbx_description
1 polymer ?
#
loop_
_entity_poly.entity_id
_entity_poly.type
_entity_poly.pdbx_seq_one_letter_code
_entity_poly.pdbx_strand_id
1 'polypeptide(L)'
;MEGERENDLRLAALCKSLGTLWKESDVVEVSTDIPPTKQQECNLTLFAFISTMKKAWKIESVECLQKEPGLFSFVFHSEEDKDRILKTGPWSFNGNLLVLKQCELEIPEHYYEYTCCAFWVQIGGIPPGWFREDVVADLAERMGCVVEI
;
A
#
# COMPACT_ATOMS: atom_id res chain seq x y z
N MET A 1 -28.48 -20.05 2.75
CA MET A 1 -29.49 -20.30 3.80
C MET A 1 -28.96 -20.19 5.24
N GLU A 2 -27.77 -20.66 5.60
CA GLU A 2 -27.23 -20.44 6.97
C GLU A 2 -26.59 -19.06 7.16
N GLY A 3 -25.81 -18.57 6.18
CA GLY A 3 -25.15 -17.26 6.27
C GLY A 3 -26.09 -16.05 6.24
N GLU A 4 -27.25 -16.15 5.58
CA GLU A 4 -28.26 -15.07 5.55
C GLU A 4 -28.86 -14.84 6.94
N ARG A 5 -29.14 -15.92 7.68
CA ARG A 5 -29.71 -15.84 9.04
C ARG A 5 -28.73 -15.22 10.04
N GLU A 6 -27.42 -15.43 9.86
CA GLU A 6 -26.41 -14.80 10.73
C GLU A 6 -26.25 -13.31 10.44
N ASN A 7 -26.34 -12.90 9.17
CA ASN A 7 -26.31 -11.49 8.79
C ASN A 7 -27.51 -10.72 9.35
N ASP A 8 -28.70 -11.33 9.33
CA ASP A 8 -29.92 -10.73 9.89
C ASP A 8 -29.81 -10.52 11.41
N LEU A 9 -29.21 -11.49 12.12
CA LEU A 9 -28.97 -11.38 13.56
C LEU A 9 -27.96 -10.28 13.91
N ARG A 10 -26.89 -10.15 13.12
CA ARG A 10 -25.88 -9.08 13.28
C ARG A 10 -26.48 -7.71 12.99
N LEU A 11 -27.31 -7.60 11.95
CA LEU A 11 -28.02 -6.37 11.62
C LEU A 11 -28.97 -5.95 12.75
N ALA A 12 -29.75 -6.90 13.28
CA ALA A 12 -30.66 -6.66 14.40
C ALA A 12 -29.91 -6.21 15.67
N ALA A 13 -28.74 -6.79 15.96
CA ALA A 13 -27.90 -6.40 17.08
C ALA A 13 -27.34 -4.98 16.92
N LEU A 14 -26.91 -4.61 15.71
CA LEU A 14 -26.44 -3.27 15.36
C LEU A 14 -27.55 -2.23 15.54
N CYS A 15 -28.73 -2.47 14.97
CA CYS A 15 -29.88 -1.56 15.10
C CYS A 15 -30.27 -1.34 16.57
N LYS A 16 -30.19 -2.39 17.40
CA LYS A 16 -30.45 -2.29 18.85
C LYS A 16 -29.39 -1.47 19.60
N SER A 17 -28.12 -1.55 19.18
CA SER A 17 -27.00 -0.85 19.81
C SER A 17 -26.98 0.65 19.47
N LEU A 18 -27.34 0.99 18.23
CA LEU A 18 -27.26 2.35 17.70
C LEU A 18 -28.46 3.24 18.08
N GLY A 19 -29.58 2.65 18.51
CA GLY A 19 -30.73 3.39 19.04
C GLY A 19 -31.28 4.41 18.05
N THR A 20 -31.36 5.69 18.44
CA THR A 20 -31.90 6.80 17.63
C THR A 20 -30.83 7.54 16.82
N LEU A 21 -29.58 7.05 16.78
CA LEU A 21 -28.48 7.74 16.10
C LEU A 21 -28.60 7.67 14.57
N TRP A 22 -29.46 6.80 14.03
CA TRP A 22 -29.65 6.61 12.60
C TRP A 22 -31.09 6.99 12.23
N LYS A 23 -31.25 7.82 11.19
CA LYS A 23 -32.54 8.04 10.53
C LYS A 23 -32.60 7.14 9.29
N GLU A 24 -33.82 6.78 8.89
CA GLU A 24 -34.07 6.02 7.65
C GLU A 24 -33.49 6.72 6.41
N SER A 25 -33.30 8.04 6.48
CA SER A 25 -32.61 8.86 5.47
C SER A 25 -31.08 8.68 5.42
N ASP A 26 -30.47 8.13 6.46
CA ASP A 26 -29.02 7.90 6.56
C ASP A 26 -28.64 6.48 6.08
N VAL A 27 -29.64 5.66 5.74
CA VAL A 27 -29.44 4.35 5.11
C VAL A 27 -29.01 4.59 3.67
N VAL A 28 -27.69 4.67 3.47
CA VAL A 28 -27.12 4.42 2.15
C VAL A 28 -27.36 2.94 1.90
N GLU A 29 -28.22 2.61 0.92
CA GLU A 29 -28.23 1.26 0.36
C GLU A 29 -26.79 0.97 -0.09
N VAL A 30 -26.07 0.15 0.69
CA VAL A 30 -24.83 -0.45 0.24
C VAL A 30 -25.25 -1.48 -0.80
N SER A 31 -25.55 -0.98 -1.99
CA SER A 31 -25.69 -1.78 -3.19
C SER A 31 -24.41 -2.62 -3.27
N THR A 32 -24.58 -3.94 -3.23
CA THR A 32 -23.50 -4.90 -3.53
C THR A 32 -22.91 -4.68 -4.92
N ASP A 33 -23.63 -3.94 -5.77
CA ASP A 33 -23.17 -3.54 -7.08
C ASP A 33 -22.62 -2.11 -7.04
N ILE A 34 -21.30 -2.00 -7.15
CA ILE A 34 -20.59 -0.74 -7.39
C ILE A 34 -21.19 -0.11 -8.67
N PRO A 35 -21.63 1.16 -8.67
CA PRO A 35 -22.17 1.80 -9.86
C PRO A 35 -21.21 1.68 -11.05
N PRO A 36 -21.68 1.41 -12.27
CA PRO A 36 -20.82 1.13 -13.43
C PRO A 36 -19.83 2.26 -13.71
N THR A 37 -20.19 3.50 -13.40
CA THR A 37 -19.30 4.68 -13.47
C THR A 37 -18.13 4.62 -12.48
N LYS A 38 -18.37 4.22 -11.23
CA LYS A 38 -17.33 4.03 -10.21
C LYS A 38 -16.45 2.81 -10.51
N GLN A 39 -17.02 1.74 -11.06
CA GLN A 39 -16.26 0.58 -11.55
C GLN A 39 -15.30 0.99 -12.70
N GLN A 40 -15.78 1.83 -13.62
CA GLN A 40 -15.00 2.28 -14.78
C GLN A 40 -13.86 3.22 -14.39
N GLU A 41 -14.09 4.13 -13.43
CA GLU A 41 -13.04 4.98 -12.84
C GLU A 41 -11.97 4.17 -12.07
N CYS A 42 -12.39 3.16 -11.31
CA CYS A 42 -11.46 2.24 -10.64
C CYS A 42 -10.58 1.48 -11.63
N ASN A 43 -11.16 0.98 -12.73
CA ASN A 43 -10.43 0.26 -13.77
C ASN A 43 -9.40 1.15 -14.49
N LEU A 44 -9.74 2.40 -14.77
CA LEU A 44 -8.82 3.36 -15.40
C LEU A 44 -7.65 3.71 -14.48
N THR A 45 -7.90 3.87 -13.19
CA THR A 45 -6.86 4.18 -12.19
C THR A 45 -5.91 3.00 -12.00
N LEU A 46 -6.44 1.78 -11.95
CA LEU A 46 -5.64 0.55 -11.87
C LEU A 46 -4.77 0.37 -13.11
N PHE A 47 -5.34 0.55 -14.31
CA PHE A 47 -4.58 0.47 -15.55
C PHE A 47 -3.47 1.53 -15.62
N ALA A 48 -3.78 2.77 -15.24
CA ALA A 48 -2.81 3.85 -15.18
C ALA A 48 -1.68 3.53 -14.19
N PHE A 49 -2.02 3.04 -13.00
CA PHE A 49 -1.06 2.58 -11.98
C PHE A 49 -0.12 1.52 -12.55
N ILE A 50 -0.66 0.41 -13.07
CA ILE A 50 0.15 -0.69 -13.60
C ILE A 50 1.05 -0.19 -14.75
N SER A 51 0.50 0.60 -15.67
CA SER A 51 1.27 1.12 -16.81
C SER A 51 2.43 2.03 -16.37
N THR A 52 2.21 2.86 -15.35
CA THR A 52 3.24 3.73 -14.79
C THR A 52 4.31 2.93 -14.07
N MET A 53 3.91 1.94 -13.25
CA MET A 53 4.87 1.11 -12.53
C MET A 53 5.72 0.26 -13.48
N LYS A 54 5.13 -0.33 -14.52
CA LYS A 54 5.86 -1.05 -15.57
C LYS A 54 6.95 -0.18 -16.22
N LYS A 55 6.60 1.06 -16.56
CA LYS A 55 7.55 2.04 -17.12
C LYS A 55 8.64 2.43 -16.12
N ALA A 56 8.28 2.69 -14.86
CA ALA A 56 9.22 3.06 -13.81
C ALA A 56 10.24 1.95 -13.53
N TRP A 57 9.76 0.70 -13.49
CA TRP A 57 10.58 -0.49 -13.26
C TRP A 57 11.35 -0.96 -14.50
N LYS A 58 10.96 -0.47 -15.69
CA LYS A 58 11.46 -0.89 -17.00
C LYS A 58 11.22 -2.39 -17.25
N ILE A 59 10.04 -2.87 -16.88
CA ILE A 59 9.62 -4.28 -17.04
C ILE A 59 8.20 -4.32 -17.61
N GLU A 60 8.03 -5.03 -18.72
CA GLU A 60 6.71 -5.23 -19.32
C GLU A 60 6.00 -6.50 -18.85
N SER A 61 6.76 -7.53 -18.50
CA SER A 61 6.29 -8.88 -18.15
C SER A 61 5.87 -9.04 -16.68
N VAL A 62 5.81 -7.96 -15.90
CA VAL A 62 5.30 -8.04 -14.53
C VAL A 62 3.77 -8.20 -14.56
N GLU A 63 3.29 -9.20 -13.86
CA GLU A 63 1.86 -9.40 -13.64
C GLU A 63 1.46 -8.69 -12.35
N CYS A 64 0.34 -7.98 -12.38
CA CYS A 64 -0.20 -7.26 -11.22
C CYS A 64 -1.63 -7.71 -10.98
N LEU A 65 -1.91 -8.13 -9.75
CA LEU A 65 -3.25 -8.49 -9.29
C LEU A 65 -3.60 -7.64 -8.07
N GLN A 66 -4.73 -6.93 -8.15
CA GLN A 66 -5.29 -6.21 -7.02
C GLN A 66 -5.96 -7.20 -6.07
N LYS A 67 -5.52 -7.23 -4.82
CA LYS A 67 -6.08 -8.08 -3.75
C LYS A 67 -7.22 -7.34 -3.04
N GLU A 68 -6.97 -6.09 -2.67
CA GLU A 68 -7.89 -5.20 -1.98
C GLU A 68 -7.70 -3.76 -2.46
N PRO A 69 -8.59 -2.80 -2.13
CA PRO A 69 -8.34 -1.39 -2.39
C PRO A 69 -7.02 -0.92 -1.76
N GLY A 70 -6.05 -0.56 -2.60
CA GLY A 70 -4.70 -0.14 -2.15
C GLY A 70 -3.70 -1.27 -1.91
N LEU A 71 -4.10 -2.54 -2.00
CA LEU A 71 -3.21 -3.70 -1.84
C LEU A 71 -3.06 -4.45 -3.16
N PHE A 72 -1.81 -4.62 -3.58
CA PHE A 72 -1.45 -5.22 -4.86
C PHE A 72 -0.42 -6.33 -4.68
N SER A 73 -0.55 -7.37 -5.50
CA SER A 73 0.45 -8.43 -5.63
C SER A 73 1.11 -8.34 -7.00
N PHE A 74 2.44 -8.42 -7.01
CA PHE A 74 3.25 -8.37 -8.23
C PHE A 74 4.00 -9.68 -8.40
N VAL A 75 3.90 -10.27 -9.59
CA VAL A 75 4.64 -11.49 -9.95
C VAL A 75 5.69 -11.12 -10.99
N PHE A 76 6.94 -11.37 -10.63
CA PHE A 76 8.11 -11.12 -11.48
C PHE A 76 8.61 -12.44 -12.06
N HIS A 77 9.01 -12.41 -13.33
CA HIS A 77 9.58 -13.57 -14.01
C HIS A 77 11.05 -13.81 -13.63
N SER A 78 11.77 -12.76 -13.25
CA SER A 78 13.18 -12.81 -12.82
C SER A 78 13.30 -12.35 -11.37
N GLU A 79 14.02 -13.13 -10.57
CA GLU A 79 14.37 -12.77 -9.20
C GLU A 79 15.31 -11.55 -9.17
N GLU A 80 16.21 -11.43 -10.14
CA GLU A 80 17.13 -10.29 -10.24
C GLU A 80 16.36 -8.97 -10.43
N ASP A 81 15.29 -9.00 -11.23
CA ASP A 81 14.43 -7.85 -11.46
C ASP A 81 13.63 -7.46 -10.22
N LYS A 82 13.08 -8.46 -9.53
CA LYS A 82 12.39 -8.30 -8.25
C LYS A 82 13.31 -7.62 -7.22
N ASP A 83 14.51 -8.16 -7.03
CA ASP A 83 15.49 -7.64 -6.07
C ASP A 83 15.97 -6.24 -6.45
N ARG A 84 16.21 -5.97 -7.74
CA ARG A 84 16.55 -4.64 -8.25
C ARG A 84 15.46 -3.64 -7.90
N ILE A 85 14.19 -3.97 -8.13
CA ILE A 85 13.05 -3.08 -7.86
C ILE A 85 12.87 -2.84 -6.36
N LEU A 86 13.03 -3.86 -5.53
CA LEU A 86 12.98 -3.71 -4.08
C LEU A 86 14.08 -2.77 -3.56
N LYS A 87 15.29 -2.87 -4.09
CA LYS A 87 16.46 -2.06 -3.68
C LYS A 87 16.46 -0.62 -4.23
N THR A 88 15.82 -0.39 -5.37
CA THR A 88 15.81 0.93 -6.05
C THR A 88 14.63 1.81 -5.65
N GLY A 89 13.83 1.38 -4.67
CA GLY A 89 12.80 2.23 -4.06
C GLY A 89 13.39 3.48 -3.38
N PRO A 90 12.54 4.40 -2.89
CA PRO A 90 11.08 4.28 -2.77
C PRO A 90 10.33 4.51 -4.08
N TRP A 91 9.21 3.80 -4.26
CA TRP A 91 8.32 3.96 -5.41
C TRP A 91 7.08 4.77 -5.03
N SER A 92 6.58 5.59 -5.95
CA SER A 92 5.36 6.36 -5.71
C SER A 92 4.48 6.42 -6.95
N PHE A 93 3.17 6.54 -6.74
CA PHE A 93 2.19 6.77 -7.78
C PHE A 93 1.16 7.78 -7.30
N ASN A 94 0.96 8.84 -8.09
CA ASN A 94 -0.02 9.89 -7.80
C ASN A 94 0.09 10.47 -6.36
N GLY A 95 1.32 10.72 -5.89
CA GLY A 95 1.58 11.23 -4.55
C GLY A 95 1.43 10.20 -3.41
N ASN A 96 1.07 8.96 -3.73
CA ASN A 96 0.99 7.86 -2.76
C ASN A 96 2.26 7.01 -2.82
N LEU A 97 2.80 6.68 -1.66
CA LEU A 97 3.97 5.81 -1.54
C LEU A 97 3.57 4.34 -1.76
N LEU A 98 4.35 3.63 -2.55
CA LEU A 98 4.19 2.19 -2.76
C LEU A 98 5.20 1.45 -1.89
N VAL A 99 4.71 0.86 -0.81
CA VAL A 99 5.52 0.03 0.11
C VAL A 99 5.55 -1.39 -0.43
N LEU A 100 6.68 -1.77 -1.04
CA LEU A 100 6.90 -3.13 -1.54
C LEU A 100 7.51 -4.01 -0.45
N LYS A 101 6.96 -5.21 -0.31
CA LYS A 101 7.47 -6.26 0.58
C LYS A 101 7.61 -7.55 -0.22
N GLN A 102 8.65 -8.32 0.08
CA GLN A 102 8.81 -9.66 -0.46
C GLN A 102 7.74 -10.57 0.14
N CYS A 103 6.91 -11.20 -0.70
CA CYS A 103 6.01 -12.24 -0.24
C CYS A 103 6.81 -13.51 0.08
N GLU A 104 6.58 -14.07 1.26
CA GLU A 104 7.16 -15.29 1.79
C GLU A 104 6.03 -16.28 2.00
N LEU A 105 6.18 -17.51 1.50
CA LEU A 105 5.10 -18.52 1.52
C LEU A 105 4.65 -18.89 2.94
N GLU A 106 5.51 -18.68 3.93
CA GLU A 106 5.25 -19.00 5.34
C GLU A 106 4.49 -17.89 6.08
N ILE A 107 4.39 -16.68 5.50
CA ILE A 107 3.82 -15.50 6.14
C ILE A 107 2.47 -15.17 5.48
N PRO A 108 1.35 -15.21 6.22
CA PRO A 108 0.07 -14.78 5.70
C PRO A 108 0.04 -13.28 5.36
N GLU A 109 -0.76 -12.90 4.36
CA GLU A 109 -0.84 -11.51 3.85
C GLU A 109 -1.13 -10.45 4.94
N HIS A 110 -1.88 -10.80 5.99
CA HIS A 110 -2.25 -9.89 7.08
C HIS A 110 -1.15 -9.66 8.14
N TYR A 111 -0.04 -10.41 8.08
CA TYR A 111 1.12 -10.19 8.95
C TYR A 111 2.10 -9.16 8.38
N TYR A 112 1.92 -8.74 7.13
CA TYR A 112 2.77 -7.72 6.53
C TYR A 112 2.38 -6.33 7.02
N GLU A 113 3.35 -5.64 7.62
CA GLU A 113 3.21 -4.23 7.98
C GLU A 113 3.73 -3.32 6.86
N TYR A 114 2.84 -2.46 6.36
CA TYR A 114 3.10 -1.48 5.30
C TYR A 114 3.26 -0.04 5.85
N THR A 115 3.59 0.10 7.13
CA THR A 115 3.63 1.38 7.87
C THR A 115 4.91 2.19 7.64
N CYS A 116 6.00 1.55 7.23
CA CYS A 116 7.30 2.17 7.05
C CYS A 116 7.95 1.81 5.71
N CYS A 117 8.73 2.74 5.16
CA CYS A 117 9.53 2.58 3.95
C CYS A 117 10.87 3.30 4.13
N ALA A 118 11.96 2.70 3.64
CA ALA A 118 13.27 3.31 3.64
C ALA A 118 13.40 4.29 2.46
N PHE A 119 14.09 5.40 2.69
CA PHE A 119 14.35 6.42 1.68
C PHE A 119 15.77 6.93 1.80
N TRP A 120 16.38 7.25 0.66
CA TRP A 120 17.65 7.95 0.62
C TRP A 120 17.45 9.41 1.02
N VAL A 121 18.14 9.84 2.07
CA VAL A 121 18.15 11.24 2.52
C VAL A 121 19.50 11.85 2.21
N GLN A 122 19.49 12.95 1.49
CA GLN A 122 20.68 13.76 1.32
C GLN A 122 20.74 14.83 2.41
N ILE A 123 21.79 14.78 3.24
CA ILE A 123 22.03 15.78 4.27
C ILE A 123 22.89 16.91 3.69
N GLY A 124 22.31 18.11 3.60
CA GLY A 124 23.00 19.32 3.14
C GLY A 124 23.59 20.15 4.28
N GLY A 125 24.53 21.03 3.94
CA GLY A 125 25.03 22.06 4.87
C GLY A 125 26.07 21.58 5.90
N ILE A 126 26.64 20.38 5.73
CA ILE A 126 27.72 19.89 6.58
C ILE A 126 29.02 20.63 6.23
N PRO A 127 29.68 21.33 7.16
CA PRO A 127 30.97 21.96 6.91
C PRO A 127 32.03 20.91 6.50
N PRO A 128 32.97 21.21 5.58
CA PRO A 128 33.94 20.23 5.08
C PRO A 128 34.78 19.54 6.17
N GLY A 129 35.09 20.23 7.27
CA GLY A 129 35.83 19.65 8.40
C GLY A 129 35.03 18.66 9.25
N TRP A 130 33.72 18.59 9.06
CA TRP A 130 32.79 17.73 9.80
C TRP A 130 32.22 16.60 8.93
N PHE A 131 32.63 16.52 7.66
CA PHE A 131 32.21 15.45 6.77
C PHE A 131 32.98 14.16 7.11
N ARG A 132 32.54 13.53 8.19
CA ARG A 132 33.06 12.27 8.71
C ARG A 132 31.88 11.34 8.99
N GLU A 133 32.12 10.05 8.81
CA GLU A 133 31.07 9.02 8.92
C GLU A 133 30.41 9.01 10.31
N ASP A 134 31.19 9.24 11.38
CA ASP A 134 30.68 9.36 12.76
C ASP A 134 29.70 10.54 12.93
N VAL A 135 30.00 11.70 12.36
CA VAL A 135 29.13 12.88 12.40
C VAL A 135 27.88 12.69 11.54
N VAL A 136 28.01 12.08 10.36
CA VAL A 136 26.89 11.80 9.46
C VAL A 136 25.94 10.78 10.10
N ALA A 137 26.48 9.73 10.73
CA ALA A 137 25.70 8.73 11.44
C ALA A 137 24.92 9.34 12.61
N ASP A 138 25.58 10.12 13.46
CA ASP A 138 24.93 10.79 14.60
C ASP A 138 23.78 11.70 14.14
N LEU A 139 23.97 12.44 13.04
CA LEU A 139 22.92 13.28 12.48
C LEU A 139 21.78 12.44 11.88
N ALA A 140 22.08 11.34 11.20
CA ALA A 140 21.10 10.46 10.60
C ALA A 140 20.24 9.73 11.65
N GLU A 141 20.85 9.24 12.73
CA GLU A 141 20.16 8.61 13.86
C GLU A 141 19.16 9.57 14.54
N ARG A 142 19.44 10.87 14.54
CA ARG A 142 18.51 11.89 15.05
C ARG A 142 17.30 12.12 14.14
N MET A 143 17.37 11.72 12.87
CA MET A 143 16.24 11.80 11.93
C MET A 143 15.38 10.52 11.92
N GLY A 144 15.97 9.36 12.22
CA GLY A 144 15.23 8.09 12.25
C GLY A 144 16.14 6.87 12.28
N CYS A 145 15.55 5.71 11.93
CA CYS A 145 16.29 4.46 11.83
C CYS A 145 17.18 4.47 10.59
N VAL A 146 18.49 4.41 10.80
CA VAL A 146 19.48 4.33 9.72
C VAL A 146 19.56 2.89 9.20
N VAL A 147 19.41 2.71 7.89
CA VAL A 147 19.57 1.42 7.21
C VAL A 147 20.98 1.30 6.64
N GLU A 148 21.47 2.35 5.99
CA GLU A 148 22.79 2.47 5.37
C GLU A 148 23.21 3.95 5.27
N ILE A 149 24.52 4.20 5.14
CA ILE A 149 25.16 5.53 5.01
C ILE A 149 26.10 5.53 3.81
#